data_AF-A0A0N1B565-F1
#
_entry.id   AF-A0A0N1B565-F1
#
_cell.length_a   1.000
_cell.length_b   1.000
_cell.length_c   1.000
_cell.angle_alpha   90.00
_cell.angle_beta   90.00
_cell.angle_gamma   90.00
#
_symmetry.space_group_name_H-M   'P 1'
#
loop_
_entity.id
_entity.type
_entity.pdbx_description
1 polymer ?
#
loop_
_entity_poly.entity_id
_entity_poly.type
_entity_poly.pdbx_seq_one_letter_code
_entity_poly.pdbx_strand_id
1 'polypeptide(L)'
;MNVDIFLTAICGLLVNAVLFGIGATAVLAIPALSVEAFFWLPVVVVVSLVLSPFLGIWIARRLRVRNWGRKGWLRGDKISG
;
A
#
# COMPACT_ATOMS: atom_id res chain seq x y z
N MET A 1 6.82 -14.12 -14.16
CA MET A 1 6.27 -12.96 -13.42
C MET A 1 7.17 -12.67 -12.24
N ASN A 2 7.74 -11.46 -12.12
CA ASN A 2 8.66 -11.14 -11.01
C ASN A 2 7.87 -11.00 -9.69
N VAL A 3 8.22 -11.80 -8.69
CA VAL A 3 7.61 -11.77 -7.34
C VAL A 3 7.66 -10.36 -6.73
N ASP A 4 8.69 -9.61 -7.07
CA ASP A 4 8.90 -8.22 -6.69
C ASP A 4 7.80 -7.25 -7.15
N ILE A 5 7.36 -7.42 -8.40
CA ILE A 5 6.30 -6.59 -8.98
C ILE A 5 4.96 -6.98 -8.37
N PHE A 6 4.74 -8.29 -8.18
CA PHE A 6 3.54 -8.81 -7.53
C PHE A 6 3.37 -8.30 -6.09
N LEU A 7 4.44 -8.35 -5.29
CA LEU A 7 4.42 -7.87 -3.90
C LEU A 7 4.14 -6.36 -3.85
N THR A 8 4.78 -5.59 -4.72
CA THR A 8 4.60 -4.14 -4.81
C THR A 8 3.17 -3.79 -5.24
N ALA A 9 2.61 -4.54 -6.19
CA ALA A 9 1.24 -4.33 -6.66
C ALA A 9 0.21 -4.63 -5.57
N ILE A 10 0.31 -5.77 -4.87
CA ILE A 10 -0.61 -6.12 -3.77
C ILE A 10 -0.48 -5.12 -2.61
N CYS A 11 0.74 -4.78 -2.19
CA CYS A 11 0.94 -3.79 -1.14
C CYS A 11 0.38 -2.42 -1.55
N GLY A 12 0.61 -1.97 -2.79
CA GLY A 12 0.06 -0.71 -3.29
C GLY A 12 -1.47 -0.69 -3.28
N LEU A 13 -2.11 -1.79 -3.70
CA LEU A 13 -3.56 -1.90 -3.75
C LEU A 13 -4.20 -1.86 -2.35
N LEU A 14 -3.60 -2.56 -1.38
CA LEU A 14 -4.02 -2.53 0.02
C LEU A 14 -3.84 -1.14 0.64
N VAL A 15 -2.71 -0.49 0.37
CA VAL A 15 -2.46 0.87 0.88
C VAL A 15 -3.47 1.86 0.28
N ASN A 16 -3.79 1.76 -1.00
CA ASN A 16 -4.83 2.60 -1.62
C ASN A 16 -6.17 2.44 -0.91
N ALA A 17 -6.58 1.20 -0.63
CA ALA A 17 -7.84 0.91 0.05
C ALA A 17 -7.88 1.47 1.49
N VAL A 18 -6.78 1.34 2.23
CA VAL A 18 -6.68 1.86 3.61
C VAL A 18 -6.70 3.40 3.63
N LEU A 19 -5.95 4.05 2.73
CA LEU A 19 -5.93 5.52 2.61
C LEU A 19 -7.30 6.06 2.23
N PHE A 20 -7.96 5.42 1.26
CA PHE A 20 -9.30 5.80 0.84
C PHE A 20 -10.30 5.63 1.99
N GLY A 21 -10.25 4.52 2.72
CA GLY A 21 -11.12 4.28 3.88
C GLY A 21 -10.95 5.34 4.96
N ILE A 22 -9.71 5.64 5.37
CA ILE A 22 -9.43 6.65 6.39
C ILE A 22 -9.87 8.04 5.90
N GLY A 23 -9.57 8.40 4.66
CA GLY A 23 -9.95 9.69 4.09
C GLY A 23 -11.47 9.85 3.97
N ALA A 24 -12.19 8.82 3.52
CA ALA A 24 -13.65 8.83 3.45
C ALA A 24 -14.27 8.93 4.85
N THR A 25 -13.76 8.18 5.83
CA THR A 25 -14.21 8.29 7.23
C THR A 25 -13.95 9.69 7.78
N ALA A 26 -12.78 10.29 7.52
CA ALA A 26 -12.46 11.64 7.98
C ALA A 26 -13.39 12.71 7.35
N VAL A 27 -13.68 12.62 6.05
CA VAL A 27 -14.61 13.54 5.35
C VAL A 27 -16.02 13.44 5.93
N LEU A 28 -16.49 12.23 6.21
CA LEU A 28 -17.84 12.03 6.73
C LEU A 28 -17.95 12.32 8.24
N ALA A 29 -16.87 12.17 9.00
CA ALA A 29 -16.83 12.47 10.42
C ALA A 29 -16.87 13.99 10.72
N ILE A 30 -16.43 14.82 9.77
CA ILE A 30 -16.40 16.28 9.94
C ILE A 30 -17.64 16.90 9.25
N PRO A 31 -18.62 17.41 10.01
CA PRO A 31 -19.87 17.94 9.43
C PRO A 31 -19.66 19.17 8.53
N ALA A 32 -18.55 19.88 8.65
CA ALA A 32 -18.18 20.97 7.74
C ALA A 32 -17.72 20.48 6.35
N LEU A 33 -17.17 19.26 6.25
CA LEU A 33 -16.75 18.65 4.98
C LEU A 33 -17.87 17.83 4.34
N SER A 34 -18.84 17.36 5.13
CA SER A 34 -19.96 16.56 4.61
C SER A 34 -20.92 17.37 3.71
N VAL A 35 -21.01 18.69 3.91
CA VAL A 35 -21.82 19.60 3.07
C VAL A 35 -21.35 19.60 1.61
N GLU A 36 -20.04 19.46 1.39
CA GLU A 36 -19.43 19.35 0.06
C GLU A 36 -18.85 17.95 -0.18
N ALA A 37 -19.41 16.91 0.44
CA ALA A 37 -18.88 15.54 0.33
C ALA A 37 -18.73 15.09 -1.14
N PHE A 38 -19.60 15.58 -2.02
CA PHE A 38 -19.54 15.31 -3.46
C PHE A 38 -18.23 15.78 -4.12
N PHE A 39 -17.60 16.83 -3.60
CA PHE A 39 -16.29 17.32 -4.04
C PHE A 39 -15.14 16.68 -3.26
N TRP A 40 -15.27 16.52 -1.95
CA TRP A 40 -14.19 16.00 -1.10
C TRP A 40 -13.90 14.51 -1.33
N LEU A 41 -14.92 13.70 -1.62
CA LEU A 41 -14.74 12.27 -1.90
C LEU A 41 -13.83 11.99 -3.12
N PRO A 42 -14.05 12.59 -4.31
CA PRO A 42 -13.14 12.39 -5.43
C PRO A 42 -11.74 12.96 -5.17
N VAL A 43 -11.59 14.04 -4.40
CA VAL A 43 -10.27 14.53 -3.97
C VAL A 43 -9.53 13.49 -3.14
N VAL A 44 -10.20 12.85 -2.17
CA VAL A 44 -9.62 11.77 -1.36
C VAL A 44 -9.18 10.59 -2.24
N VAL A 45 -9.95 10.25 -3.27
CA VAL A 45 -9.59 9.18 -4.24
C VAL A 45 -8.30 9.54 -4.97
N VAL A 46 -8.21 10.76 -5.52
CA VAL A 46 -7.01 11.22 -6.25
C VAL A 46 -5.80 11.24 -5.33
N VAL A 47 -5.94 11.76 -4.12
CA VAL A 47 -4.85 11.80 -3.12
C VAL A 47 -4.40 10.37 -2.75
N SER A 48 -5.34 9.45 -2.54
CA SER A 48 -5.04 8.05 -2.22
C SER A 48 -4.32 7.34 -3.35
N LEU A 49 -4.74 7.58 -4.60
CA LEU A 49 -4.10 7.02 -5.80
C LEU A 49 -2.68 7.54 -6.00
N VAL A 50 -2.40 8.81 -5.66
CA VAL A 50 -1.04 9.39 -5.76
C VAL A 50 -0.14 8.86 -4.63
N LEU A 51 -0.67 8.74 -3.41
CA LEU A 51 0.10 8.28 -2.24
C LEU A 51 0.31 6.76 -2.22
N SER A 52 -0.64 5.98 -2.73
CA SER A 52 -0.62 4.52 -2.78
C SER A 52 0.68 3.93 -3.37
N PRO A 53 1.11 4.28 -4.59
CA PRO A 53 2.32 3.69 -5.19
C PRO A 53 3.58 4.09 -4.41
N PHE A 54 3.63 5.32 -3.90
CA PHE A 54 4.75 5.79 -3.08
C PHE A 54 4.92 4.96 -1.80
N LEU A 55 3.84 4.80 -1.05
CA LEU A 55 3.84 4.03 0.19
C LEU A 55 3.99 2.52 -0.07
N GLY A 56 3.37 2.00 -1.13
CA GLY A 56 3.51 0.60 -1.55
C GLY A 56 4.96 0.22 -1.89
N ILE A 57 5.67 1.07 -2.62
CA ILE A 57 7.10 0.88 -2.90
C ILE A 57 7.92 0.96 -1.61
N TRP A 58 7.61 1.91 -0.72
CA TRP A 58 8.33 2.08 0.53
C TRP A 58 8.20 0.86 1.45
N ILE A 59 6.97 0.34 1.59
CA ILE A 59 6.66 -0.88 2.35
C ILE A 59 7.31 -2.10 1.71
N ALA A 60 7.16 -2.28 0.38
CA ALA A 60 7.79 -3.39 -0.33
C ALA A 60 9.32 -3.38 -0.18
N ARG A 61 9.96 -2.19 -0.24
CA ARG A 61 11.41 -2.05 0.03
C ARG A 61 11.76 -2.45 1.47
N ARG A 62 10.98 -2.03 2.47
CA ARG A 62 11.22 -2.39 3.88
C ARG A 62 11.07 -3.90 4.12
N LEU A 63 10.06 -4.53 3.51
CA LEU A 63 9.90 -5.99 3.55
C LEU A 63 11.06 -6.71 2.85
N ARG A 64 11.56 -6.16 1.73
CA ARG A 64 12.71 -6.72 1.02
C ARG A 64 14.02 -6.61 1.81
N VAL A 65 14.23 -5.53 2.58
CA VAL A 65 15.40 -5.39 3.48
C VAL A 65 15.33 -6.39 4.64
N ARG A 66 14.13 -6.71 5.12
CA ARG A 66 13.92 -7.58 6.29
C ARG A 66 13.87 -9.08 5.95
N ASN A 67 13.41 -9.45 4.75
CA ASN A 67 13.08 -10.84 4.41
C ASN A 67 14.08 -11.54 3.44
N TRP A 68 15.38 -11.24 3.55
CA TRP A 68 16.46 -11.90 2.80
C TRP A 68 16.59 -11.48 1.33
N GLY A 69 17.76 -10.92 0.98
CA GLY A 69 18.21 -10.96 -0.42
C GLY A 69 18.28 -12.41 -0.90
N ARG A 70 18.01 -12.67 -2.18
CA ARG A 70 18.06 -13.96 -2.91
C ARG A 70 19.04 -15.03 -2.38
N LYS A 71 20.17 -14.61 -1.81
CA LYS A 71 21.20 -15.43 -1.16
C LYS A 71 20.74 -16.19 0.09
N GLY A 72 19.76 -15.70 0.86
CA GLY A 72 19.23 -16.38 2.05
C GLY A 72 18.28 -17.53 1.70
N TRP A 73 17.44 -17.33 0.67
CA TRP A 73 16.49 -18.33 0.18
C TRP A 73 17.20 -19.55 -0.45
N LEU A 74 18.27 -19.30 -1.22
CA LEU A 74 19.14 -20.36 -1.77
C LEU A 74 19.99 -21.08 -0.71
N ARG A 75 20.16 -20.51 0.49
CA ARG A 75 20.91 -21.14 1.61
C ARG A 75 20.05 -22.02 2.51
N GLY A 76 18.72 -21.97 2.37
CA GLY A 76 17.76 -22.74 3.18
C GLY A 76 17.65 -24.22 2.79
N ASP A 77 18.20 -24.63 1.66
CA ASP A 77 18.17 -26.02 1.18
C ASP A 77 19.40 -26.82 1.62
N LYS A 78 19.74 -26.72 2.91
CA LYS A 78 20.82 -27.53 3.53
C LYS A 78 20.30 -28.46 4.64
N ILE A 79 19.00 -28.45 4.88
CA ILE A 79 18.31 -29.25 5.92
C ILE A 79 17.58 -30.47 5.34
N SER A 80 17.65 -30.68 4.03
CA SER A 80 17.08 -31.85 3.32
C SER A 80 18.12 -32.94 3.04
N GLY A 81 19.25 -32.95 3.77
CA GLY A 81 20.27 -34.00 3.71
C GLY A 81 19.95 -35.16 4.64
#